data_AF-A0A351E952-F1
#
_entry.id   AF-A0A351E952-F1
#
_cell.length_a   1.000
_cell.length_b   1.000
_cell.length_c   1.000
_cell.angle_alpha   90.00
_cell.angle_beta   90.00
_cell.angle_gamma   90.00
#
_symmetry.space_group_name_H-M   'P 1'
#
loop_
_entity.id
_entity.type
_entity.pdbx_description
1 polymer ?
#
loop_
_entity_poly.entity_id
_entity_poly.type
_entity_poly.pdbx_seq_one_letter_code
_entity_poly.pdbx_strand_id
1 'polypeptide(L)'
;MKKIVILHCLRSVSNCTGAACLKAFNTKNSCFSRYGEEKMELEAFMACNGCKELQTGGMEGKREKAERILRIRPDAIHIGVCCRTRAEAQGRWCPEICGLAALFQSKGIEIVWGTHS
;
A
#
# COMPACT_ATOMS: atom_id res chain seq x y z
N MET A 1 -8.23 6.21 16.92
CA MET A 1 -6.86 5.75 16.60
C MET A 1 -6.96 4.99 15.31
N LYS A 2 -6.33 5.51 14.25
CA LYS A 2 -6.44 4.94 12.91
C LYS A 2 -5.43 3.82 12.72
N LYS A 3 -5.93 2.65 12.36
CA LYS A 3 -5.14 1.51 11.92
C LYS A 3 -4.81 1.68 10.46
N ILE A 4 -3.54 1.90 10.17
CA ILE A 4 -3.05 2.17 8.82
C ILE A 4 -2.20 1.02 8.34
N VAL A 5 -2.41 0.63 7.08
CA VAL A 5 -1.52 -0.28 6.36
C VAL A 5 -0.94 0.48 5.17
N ILE A 6 0.33 0.25 4.86
CA ILE A 6 0.94 0.79 3.64
C ILE A 6 1.28 -0.39 2.70
N LEU A 7 0.74 -0.33 1.48
CA LEU A 7 1.03 -1.29 0.39
C LEU A 7 2.00 -0.64 -0.61
N HIS A 8 3.14 -1.29 -0.84
CA HIS A 8 4.15 -0.84 -1.80
C HIS A 8 4.42 -1.88 -2.90
N CYS A 9 5.05 -1.43 -3.97
CA CYS A 9 5.43 -2.29 -5.08
C CYS A 9 6.60 -3.21 -4.68
N LEU A 10 6.54 -4.49 -5.05
CA LEU A 10 7.67 -5.41 -4.86
C LEU A 10 8.84 -5.04 -5.77
N ARG A 11 8.57 -4.60 -7.01
CA ARG A 11 9.61 -4.19 -7.97
C ARG A 11 10.48 -3.06 -7.43
N SER A 12 9.92 -2.16 -6.62
CA SER A 12 10.69 -1.06 -6.04
C SER A 12 11.56 -1.48 -4.88
N VAL A 13 11.50 -2.71 -4.36
CA VAL A 13 12.32 -3.11 -3.20
C VAL A 13 13.82 -3.12 -3.52
N SER A 14 14.20 -3.20 -4.81
CA SER A 14 15.60 -3.09 -5.23
C SER A 14 16.23 -1.72 -4.96
N ASN A 15 15.44 -0.67 -4.79
CA ASN A 15 15.93 0.71 -4.60
C ASN A 15 15.15 1.55 -3.58
N CYS A 16 13.90 1.20 -3.29
CA CYS A 16 13.04 1.86 -2.32
C CYS A 16 13.18 1.18 -0.96
N THR A 17 13.64 1.95 0.02
CA THR A 17 13.74 1.54 1.43
C THR A 17 12.44 1.79 2.21
N GLY A 18 11.44 2.42 1.59
CA GLY A 18 10.23 2.87 2.27
C GLY A 18 10.41 4.11 3.15
N ALA A 19 11.61 4.69 3.21
CA ALA A 19 11.93 5.80 4.11
C ALA A 19 11.01 7.03 3.92
N ALA A 20 10.70 7.41 2.68
CA ALA A 20 9.81 8.54 2.41
C ALA A 20 8.36 8.27 2.84
N CYS A 21 7.86 7.04 2.65
CA CYS A 21 6.54 6.63 3.15
C CYS A 21 6.48 6.73 4.68
N LEU A 22 7.49 6.18 5.37
CA LEU A 22 7.54 6.20 6.83
C LEU A 22 7.76 7.61 7.39
N LYS A 23 8.57 8.44 6.73
CA LYS A 23 8.72 9.85 7.10
C LYS A 23 7.39 10.59 7.01
N ALA A 24 6.66 10.44 5.89
CA ALA A 24 5.35 11.05 5.70
C ALA A 24 4.32 10.56 6.73
N PHE A 25 4.33 9.27 7.08
CA PHE A 25 3.51 8.70 8.15
C PHE A 25 3.85 9.29 9.52
N ASN A 26 5.13 9.24 9.92
CA ASN A 26 5.61 9.70 11.23
C ASN A 26 5.39 11.20 11.45
N THR A 27 5.48 12.01 10.40
CA THR A 27 5.27 13.46 10.48
C THR A 27 3.87 13.89 10.04
N LYS A 28 2.95 12.95 9.77
CA LYS A 28 1.59 13.24 9.29
C LYS A 28 1.52 14.20 8.08
N ASN A 29 2.41 14.05 7.12
CA ASN A 29 2.48 14.93 5.93
C ASN A 29 1.92 14.25 4.68
N SER A 30 1.83 15.00 3.57
CA SER A 30 1.32 14.50 2.28
C SER A 30 -0.07 13.85 2.45
N CYS A 31 -0.28 12.63 1.95
CA CYS A 31 -1.57 11.95 2.06
C CYS A 31 -1.96 11.60 3.50
N PHE A 32 -1.05 11.66 4.47
CA PHE A 32 -1.35 11.41 5.89
C PHE A 32 -1.83 12.66 6.64
N SER A 33 -1.71 13.86 6.05
CA SER A 33 -2.21 15.11 6.66
C SER A 33 -3.73 15.08 6.90
N ARG A 34 -4.45 14.29 6.11
CA ARG A 34 -5.89 14.07 6.21
C ARG A 34 -6.37 13.55 7.57
N TYR A 35 -5.49 12.93 8.35
CA TYR A 35 -5.84 12.39 9.66
C TYR A 35 -5.74 13.44 10.78
N GLY A 36 -5.21 14.64 10.49
CA GLY A 36 -5.09 15.74 11.46
C GLY A 36 -4.46 15.30 12.78
N GLU A 37 -5.11 15.64 13.89
CA GLU A 37 -4.65 15.28 15.22
C GLU A 37 -4.91 13.81 15.61
N GLU A 38 -5.66 13.04 14.80
CA GLU A 38 -5.97 11.65 15.15
C GLU A 38 -4.69 10.81 15.24
N LYS A 39 -4.54 10.04 16.33
CA LYS A 39 -3.43 9.10 16.48
C LYS A 39 -3.51 8.01 15.41
N MET A 40 -2.39 7.69 14.79
CA MET A 40 -2.26 6.62 13.80
C MET A 40 -1.34 5.53 14.31
N GLU A 41 -1.63 4.29 13.93
CA GLU A 41 -0.82 3.11 14.20
C GLU A 41 -0.56 2.37 12.88
N LEU A 42 0.71 2.04 12.62
CA LEU A 42 1.09 1.30 11.42
C LEU A 42 1.01 -0.20 11.71
N GLU A 43 -0.05 -0.84 11.23
CA GLU A 43 -0.33 -2.25 11.49
C GLU A 43 0.39 -3.20 10.53
N ALA A 44 0.70 -2.71 9.32
CA ALA A 44 1.52 -3.45 8.36
C ALA A 44 2.17 -2.53 7.33
N PHE A 45 3.34 -2.94 6.87
CA PHE A 45 4.01 -2.40 5.69
C PHE A 45 4.33 -3.55 4.75
N MET A 46 3.62 -3.66 3.63
CA MET A 46 3.64 -4.86 2.79
C MET A 46 3.90 -4.58 1.32
N ALA A 47 4.65 -5.48 0.68
CA ALA A 47 4.78 -5.53 -0.78
C ALA A 47 3.60 -6.25 -1.46
N CYS A 48 3.35 -6.03 -2.75
CA CYS A 48 2.28 -6.70 -3.53
C CYS A 48 2.54 -8.15 -3.99
N ASN A 49 3.67 -8.76 -3.60
CA ASN A 49 4.16 -10.08 -4.06
C ASN A 49 4.54 -10.16 -5.56
N GLY A 50 4.45 -9.06 -6.30
CA GLY A 50 4.97 -8.94 -7.66
C GLY A 50 3.91 -9.12 -8.74
N CYS A 51 4.20 -8.57 -9.91
CA CYS A 51 3.39 -8.69 -11.12
C CYS A 51 4.17 -9.54 -12.14
N LYS A 52 3.45 -10.36 -12.93
CA LYS A 52 3.92 -11.21 -14.04
C LYS A 52 5.37 -11.73 -13.95
N GLU A 53 6.35 -10.87 -14.25
CA GLU A 53 7.79 -11.16 -14.32
C GLU A 53 8.51 -11.27 -12.96
N LEU A 54 7.88 -10.81 -11.88
CA LEU A 54 8.52 -10.48 -10.60
C LEU A 54 7.87 -11.17 -9.39
N GLN A 55 7.24 -12.33 -9.60
CA GLN A 55 6.57 -13.05 -8.53
C GLN A 55 7.59 -13.71 -7.58
N THR A 56 7.50 -13.38 -6.29
CA THR A 56 8.24 -14.09 -5.24
C THR A 56 7.28 -14.99 -4.48
N GLY A 57 7.53 -16.30 -4.54
CA GLY A 57 6.62 -17.32 -4.00
C GLY A 57 5.40 -17.55 -4.88
N GLY A 58 4.63 -18.60 -4.57
CA GLY A 58 3.38 -18.91 -5.27
C GLY A 58 2.22 -17.98 -4.90
N MET A 59 1.07 -18.21 -5.52
CA MET A 59 -0.19 -17.50 -5.21
C MET A 59 -0.60 -17.58 -3.74
N GLU A 60 -0.13 -18.59 -3.02
CA GLU A 60 -0.38 -18.81 -1.60
C GLU A 60 0.12 -17.67 -0.73
N GLY A 61 1.39 -17.23 -0.87
CA GLY A 61 1.93 -16.16 -0.04
C GLY A 61 1.23 -14.82 -0.25
N LYS A 62 0.70 -14.57 -1.46
CA LYS A 62 -0.13 -13.41 -1.76
C LYS A 62 -1.49 -13.51 -1.05
N ARG A 63 -2.11 -14.69 -1.08
CA ARG A 63 -3.38 -14.98 -0.40
C ARG A 63 -3.24 -14.82 1.12
N GLU A 64 -2.21 -15.40 1.72
CA GLU A 64 -1.96 -15.30 3.17
C GLU A 64 -1.81 -13.84 3.63
N LYS A 65 -1.06 -13.03 2.87
CA LYS A 65 -0.92 -11.60 3.19
C LYS A 65 -2.24 -10.85 3.07
N ALA A 66 -3.01 -11.10 2.01
CA ALA A 66 -4.34 -10.51 1.87
C ALA A 66 -5.26 -10.92 3.02
N GLU A 67 -5.32 -12.21 3.37
CA GLU A 67 -6.08 -12.72 4.51
C GLU A 67 -5.63 -12.08 5.82
N ARG A 68 -4.32 -11.88 6.04
CA ARG A 68 -3.80 -11.20 7.22
C ARG A 68 -4.29 -9.75 7.31
N ILE A 69 -4.25 -8.99 6.22
CA ILE A 69 -4.77 -7.61 6.19
C ILE A 69 -6.28 -7.58 6.46
N LEU A 70 -7.03 -8.51 5.88
CA LEU A 70 -8.47 -8.63 6.13
C LEU A 70 -8.79 -8.96 7.60
N ARG A 71 -7.92 -9.72 8.30
CA ARG A 71 -8.05 -9.98 9.74
C ARG A 71 -7.67 -8.77 10.59
N ILE A 72 -6.67 -7.98 10.18
CA ILE A 72 -6.30 -6.72 10.87
C ILE A 72 -7.48 -5.73 10.82
N ARG A 73 -8.23 -5.71 9.70
CA ARG A 73 -9.29 -4.74 9.42
C ARG A 73 -8.81 -3.29 9.63
N PRO A 74 -7.77 -2.85 8.89
CA PRO A 74 -7.30 -1.48 9.02
C PRO A 74 -8.40 -0.49 8.60
N ASP A 75 -8.36 0.71 9.17
CA ASP A 75 -9.22 1.81 8.75
C ASP A 75 -8.92 2.20 7.29
N ALA A 76 -7.62 2.25 6.93
CA ALA A 76 -7.19 2.63 5.61
C ALA A 76 -5.92 1.89 5.15
N ILE A 77 -5.86 1.59 3.86
CA ILE A 77 -4.66 1.13 3.16
C ILE A 77 -4.17 2.26 2.25
N HIS A 78 -2.96 2.74 2.54
CA HIS A 78 -2.25 3.67 1.68
C HIS A 78 -1.44 2.94 0.62
N ILE A 79 -1.68 3.29 -0.65
CA ILE A 79 -0.96 2.76 -1.80
C ILE A 79 0.24 3.66 -2.09
N GLY A 80 1.44 3.11 -1.97
CA GLY A 80 2.68 3.85 -2.25
C GLY A 80 2.74 4.34 -3.69
N VAL A 81 3.29 5.54 -3.91
CA VAL A 81 3.45 6.13 -5.26
C VAL A 81 4.30 5.28 -6.20
N CYS A 82 5.15 4.38 -5.67
CA CYS A 82 5.91 3.41 -6.44
C CYS A 82 5.03 2.35 -7.14
N CYS A 83 3.75 2.24 -6.77
CA CYS A 83 2.77 1.38 -7.44
C CYS A 83 2.22 2.00 -8.73
N ARG A 84 2.56 3.25 -9.03
CA ARG A 84 2.20 3.95 -10.27
C ARG A 84 3.30 3.75 -11.31
N THR A 85 2.92 3.33 -12.51
CA THR A 85 3.84 3.15 -13.62
C THR A 85 4.34 4.51 -14.11
N ARG A 86 5.65 4.61 -14.39
CA ARG A 86 6.25 5.81 -15.00
C ARG A 86 6.20 5.80 -16.53
N ALA A 87 5.82 4.66 -17.13
CA ALA A 87 5.91 4.41 -18.56
C ALA A 87 4.81 5.09 -19.40
N GLU A 88 3.74 5.59 -18.77
CA GLU A 88 2.64 6.28 -19.46
C GLU A 88 2.55 7.74 -19.01
N ALA A 89 2.24 8.65 -19.94
CA ALA A 89 2.18 10.10 -19.72
C ALA A 89 1.19 10.55 -18.62
N GLN A 90 0.25 9.69 -18.23
CA GLN A 90 -0.73 9.93 -17.16
C GLN A 90 -0.50 9.07 -15.91
N GLY A 91 0.54 8.24 -15.90
CA GLY A 91 0.92 7.37 -14.79
C GLY A 91 -0.21 6.47 -14.30
N ARG A 92 -0.42 5.31 -14.95
CA ARG A 92 -1.44 4.34 -14.50
C ARG A 92 -0.98 3.54 -13.29
N TRP A 93 -1.91 3.23 -12.39
CA TRP A 93 -1.69 2.29 -11.29
C TRP A 93 -1.50 0.87 -11.81
N CYS A 94 -0.58 0.13 -11.18
CA CYS A 94 -0.31 -1.26 -11.52
C CYS A 94 -1.58 -2.13 -11.42
N PRO A 95 -1.94 -2.93 -12.44
CA PRO A 95 -3.14 -3.76 -12.43
C PRO A 95 -3.22 -4.72 -11.23
N GLU A 96 -2.08 -5.25 -10.80
CA GLU A 96 -1.98 -6.12 -9.61
C GLU A 96 -2.35 -5.37 -8.33
N ILE A 97 -1.87 -4.13 -8.20
CA ILE A 97 -2.23 -3.26 -7.07
C ILE A 97 -3.71 -2.89 -7.12
N CYS A 98 -4.25 -2.60 -8.31
CA CYS A 98 -5.68 -2.35 -8.49
C CYS A 98 -6.53 -3.56 -8.06
N GLY A 99 -6.11 -4.78 -8.40
CA GLY A 99 -6.79 -6.00 -7.96
C GLY A 99 -6.80 -6.18 -6.44
N LEU A 100 -5.66 -5.95 -5.78
CA LEU A 100 -5.57 -5.97 -4.32
C LEU A 100 -6.42 -4.86 -3.67
N ALA A 101 -6.36 -3.64 -4.21
CA ALA A 101 -7.17 -2.52 -3.74
C ALA A 101 -8.67 -2.82 -3.86
N ALA A 102 -9.12 -3.34 -5.01
CA ALA A 102 -10.51 -3.73 -5.22
C ALA A 102 -10.95 -4.84 -4.24
N LEU A 103 -10.10 -5.83 -3.99
CA LEU A 103 -10.36 -6.87 -2.98
C LEU A 103 -10.60 -6.25 -1.61
N PHE A 104 -9.69 -5.41 -1.11
CA PHE A 104 -9.82 -4.80 0.21
C PHE A 104 -11.01 -3.83 0.30
N GLN A 105 -11.23 -3.04 -0.75
CA GLN A 105 -12.37 -2.13 -0.85
C GLN A 105 -13.70 -2.88 -0.84
N SER A 106 -13.80 -4.04 -1.50
CA SER A 106 -14.99 -4.89 -1.45
C SER A 106 -15.32 -5.43 -0.05
N LYS A 107 -14.35 -5.36 0.88
CA LYS A 107 -14.50 -5.73 2.29
C LYS A 107 -14.66 -4.51 3.22
N GLY A 108 -14.89 -3.33 2.65
CA GLY A 108 -15.16 -2.09 3.39
C GLY A 108 -13.91 -1.40 3.94
N ILE A 109 -12.71 -1.74 3.48
CA ILE A 109 -11.46 -1.07 3.85
C ILE A 109 -11.25 0.14 2.94
N GLU A 110 -10.94 1.31 3.50
CA GLU A 110 -10.66 2.51 2.72
C GLU A 110 -9.33 2.38 1.96
N ILE A 111 -9.32 2.77 0.68
CA ILE A 111 -8.10 2.83 -0.14
C ILE A 111 -7.69 4.28 -0.36
N VAL A 112 -6.44 4.60 -0.03
CA VAL A 112 -5.85 5.93 -0.23
C VAL A 112 -4.74 5.83 -1.24
N TRP A 113 -4.91 6.47 -2.40
CA TRP A 113 -3.96 6.42 -3.51
C TRP A 113 -2.80 7.40 -3.33
N GLY A 114 -1.89 7.10 -2.40
CA GLY A 114 -0.67 7.86 -2.19
C GLY A 114 -0.09 7.69 -0.79
N THR A 115 1.19 8.05 -0.63
CA THR A 115 1.89 8.13 0.65
C THR A 115 2.61 9.47 0.78
N HIS A 116 3.84 9.54 0.27
CA HIS A 116 4.64 10.76 0.12
C HIS A 116 4.47 11.34 -1.30
N SER A 117 4.94 12.58 -1.47
CA SER A 117 5.04 13.25 -2.78
C SER A 117 6.32 12.87 -3.51
#